data_AF-A0A919AMZ7-F1
#
_entry.id   AF-A0A919AMZ7-F1
#
_cell.length_a   1.000
_cell.length_b   1.000
_cell.length_c   1.000
_cell.angle_alpha   90.00
_cell.angle_beta   90.00
_cell.angle_gamma   90.00
#
_symmetry.space_group_name_H-M   'P 1'
#
loop_
_entity.id
_entity.type
_entity.pdbx_description
1 polymer ?
#
loop_
_entity_poly.entity_id
_entity_poly.type
_entity_poly.pdbx_seq_one_letter_code
_entity_poly.pdbx_strand_id
1 'polypeptide(L)'
;MQVRTTPRALDADTRLVVVVGRSLAGNRNDCKAWEESGAKAAVGKTLTVADGGYPGTGLVIPHRRQPGQAELPAWKEEHNKSHKQVRARVERVFARMKTWKVLRDCRFRGDGVHHAMLGIARMHNLALAG
;
A
#
# COMPACT_ATOMS: atom_id res chain seq x y z
N MET A 1 9.74 -9.53 -18.89
CA MET A 1 9.01 -8.30 -18.51
C MET A 1 9.02 -8.20 -16.99
N GLN A 2 9.88 -7.36 -16.39
CA GLN A 2 9.97 -7.23 -14.93
C GLN A 2 8.77 -6.44 -14.42
N VAL A 3 7.88 -7.11 -13.66
CA VAL A 3 6.89 -6.43 -12.82
C VAL A 3 7.66 -5.46 -11.90
N ARG A 4 7.23 -4.20 -11.74
CA ARG A 4 7.83 -3.24 -10.80
C ARG A 4 6.88 -3.00 -9.63
N THR A 5 7.43 -2.98 -8.42
CA THR A 5 6.67 -2.73 -7.18
C THR A 5 6.83 -1.27 -6.79
N THR A 6 5.72 -0.58 -6.52
CA THR A 6 5.72 0.83 -6.09
C THR A 6 4.93 0.92 -4.78
N PRO A 7 5.63 0.98 -3.62
CA PRO A 7 5.00 1.16 -2.32
C PRO A 7 4.25 2.48 -2.23
N ARG A 8 3.07 2.45 -1.64
CA ARG A 8 2.16 3.61 -1.54
C ARG A 8 1.49 3.59 -0.18
N ALA A 9 1.32 4.77 0.41
CA ALA A 9 0.54 4.94 1.61
C ALA A 9 -0.66 5.86 1.34
N LEU A 10 -1.80 5.46 1.89
CA LEU A 10 -3.06 6.20 1.87
C LEU A 10 -3.43 6.54 3.31
N ASP A 11 -3.96 7.72 3.53
CA ASP A 11 -4.65 8.05 4.76
C ASP A 11 -5.97 7.26 4.84
N ALA A 12 -6.19 6.55 5.94
CA ALA A 12 -7.28 5.59 6.06
C ALA A 12 -8.67 6.25 6.12
N ASP A 13 -8.73 7.48 6.63
CA ASP A 13 -9.98 8.21 6.87
C ASP A 13 -10.37 9.05 5.67
N THR A 14 -9.42 9.86 5.19
CA THR A 14 -9.60 10.76 4.05
C THR A 14 -9.44 10.06 2.70
N ARG A 15 -8.81 8.88 2.67
CA ARG A 15 -8.52 8.11 1.44
C ARG A 15 -7.60 8.83 0.46
N LEU A 16 -6.89 9.85 0.94
CA LEU A 16 -5.89 10.59 0.17
C LEU A 16 -4.59 9.80 0.10
N VAL A 17 -3.94 9.82 -1.06
CA VAL A 17 -2.60 9.26 -1.22
C VAL A 17 -1.62 10.24 -0.56
N VAL A 18 -0.92 9.79 0.47
CA VAL A 18 0.04 10.61 1.22
C VAL A 18 1.49 10.31 0.81
N VAL A 19 1.77 9.09 0.34
CA VAL A 19 3.12 8.70 -0.11
C VAL A 19 3.06 7.85 -1.37
N VAL A 20 3.93 8.15 -2.33
CA VAL A 20 4.28 7.29 -3.46
C VAL A 20 5.78 7.07 -3.43
N GLY A 21 6.22 5.86 -3.09
CA GLY A 21 7.63 5.47 -3.07
C GLY A 21 8.21 5.32 -4.48
N ARG A 22 9.54 5.23 -4.58
CA ARG A 22 10.22 4.92 -5.84
C ARG A 22 9.81 3.56 -6.37
N SER A 23 9.69 3.43 -7.70
CA SER A 23 9.37 2.16 -8.35
C SER A 23 10.60 1.26 -8.39
N LEU A 24 10.50 0.08 -7.77
CA LEU A 24 11.59 -0.88 -7.67
C LEU A 24 11.31 -2.12 -8.53
N ALA A 25 12.36 -2.88 -8.88
CA ALA A 25 12.18 -4.16 -9.57
C ALA A 25 11.37 -5.13 -8.69
N GLY A 26 10.33 -5.75 -9.24
CA GLY A 26 9.34 -6.56 -8.52
C GLY A 26 9.78 -7.96 -8.13
N ASN A 27 11.08 -8.25 -8.19
CA ASN A 27 11.68 -9.42 -7.52
C ASN A 27 12.02 -9.13 -6.03
N ARG A 28 11.73 -7.92 -5.55
CA ARG A 28 11.94 -7.54 -4.15
C ARG A 28 10.71 -7.92 -3.32
N ASN A 29 10.95 -8.45 -2.12
CA ASN A 29 9.88 -8.62 -1.14
C ASN A 29 9.33 -7.25 -0.72
N ASP A 30 8.07 -7.23 -0.29
CA ASP A 30 7.37 -5.98 0.02
C ASP A 30 8.02 -5.23 1.20
N CYS A 31 8.61 -5.95 2.17
CA CYS A 31 9.38 -5.34 3.25
C CYS A 31 10.59 -4.54 2.75
N LYS A 32 11.43 -5.12 1.88
CA LYS A 32 12.59 -4.41 1.31
C LYS A 32 12.13 -3.29 0.40
N ALA A 33 11.06 -3.51 -0.36
CA ALA A 33 10.50 -2.45 -1.19
C ALA A 33 10.06 -1.25 -0.34
N TRP A 34 9.41 -1.47 0.80
CA TRP A 34 9.01 -0.42 1.75
C TRP A 34 10.18 0.44 2.22
N GLU A 35 11.30 -0.19 2.57
CA GLU A 35 12.50 0.51 3.04
C GLU A 35 13.25 1.19 1.89
N GLU A 36 13.56 0.45 0.82
CA GLU A 36 14.37 0.94 -0.31
C GLU A 36 13.65 1.98 -1.16
N SER A 37 12.31 2.02 -1.15
CA SER A 37 11.54 3.00 -1.92
C SER A 37 11.52 4.40 -1.31
N GLY A 38 12.02 4.55 -0.07
CA GLY A 38 11.92 5.77 0.72
C GLY A 38 10.54 6.00 1.35
N ALA A 39 9.58 5.10 1.13
CA ALA A 39 8.23 5.24 1.66
C ALA A 39 8.19 5.20 3.19
N LYS A 40 9.03 4.36 3.83
CA LYS A 40 9.24 4.34 5.28
C LYS A 40 9.66 5.70 5.83
N ALA A 41 10.64 6.35 5.18
CA ALA A 41 11.13 7.65 5.60
C ALA A 41 10.07 8.76 5.41
N ALA A 42 9.31 8.70 4.30
CA ALA A 42 8.26 9.67 3.99
C ALA A 42 7.04 9.58 4.92
N VAL A 43 6.65 8.37 5.32
CA VAL A 43 5.58 8.15 6.30
C VAL A 43 6.02 8.53 7.73
N GLY A 44 7.30 8.39 8.03
CA GLY A 44 7.89 8.76 9.31
C GLY A 44 7.32 7.91 10.46
N LYS A 45 6.81 8.56 11.50
CA LYS A 45 6.26 7.92 12.70
C LYS A 45 4.74 7.70 12.63
N THR A 46 4.12 7.97 11.48
CA THR A 46 2.67 7.85 11.32
C THR A 46 2.25 6.38 11.41
N LEU A 47 1.22 6.10 12.22
CA LEU A 47 0.67 4.75 12.35
C LEU A 47 0.20 4.26 10.98
N THR A 48 0.85 3.22 10.48
CA THR A 48 0.62 2.75 9.11
C THR A 48 0.17 1.31 9.12
N VAL A 49 -1.01 1.08 8.54
CA VAL A 49 -1.64 -0.22 8.42
C VAL A 49 -1.15 -0.89 7.13
N ALA A 50 -0.62 -2.10 7.24
CA ALA A 50 -0.08 -2.85 6.11
C ALA A 50 -0.73 -4.23 6.01
N ASP A 51 -0.63 -4.84 4.83
CA ASP A 51 -1.04 -6.23 4.67
C ASP A 51 -0.05 -7.19 5.37
N GLY A 52 -0.41 -8.47 5.43
CA GLY A 52 0.43 -9.47 6.09
C GLY A 52 1.80 -9.71 5.42
N GLY A 53 2.04 -9.17 4.23
CA GLY A 53 3.31 -9.25 3.50
C GLY A 53 4.41 -8.35 4.05
N TYR A 54 4.13 -7.57 5.10
CA TYR A 54 5.08 -6.65 5.72
C TYR A 54 5.57 -7.07 7.14
N PRO A 55 5.91 -8.34 7.43
CA PRO A 55 6.40 -8.71 8.76
C PRO A 55 7.72 -8.00 9.09
N GLY A 56 7.91 -7.63 10.36
CA GLY A 56 9.16 -7.05 10.86
C GLY A 56 9.39 -5.58 10.50
N THR A 57 8.43 -4.91 9.87
CA THR A 57 8.55 -3.50 9.41
C THR A 57 8.06 -2.46 10.43
N GLY A 58 7.51 -2.91 11.57
CA GLY A 58 6.88 -2.03 12.57
C GLY A 58 5.49 -1.52 12.19
N LEU A 59 4.95 -1.95 11.03
CA LEU A 59 3.62 -1.60 10.55
C LEU A 59 2.53 -2.40 11.31
N VAL A 60 1.31 -1.83 11.38
CA VAL A 60 0.15 -2.52 11.94
C VAL A 60 -0.31 -3.57 10.92
N ILE A 61 0.08 -4.82 11.17
CA ILE A 61 -0.24 -5.98 10.35
C ILE A 61 -1.32 -6.84 11.03
N PRO A 62 -2.16 -7.55 10.26
CA PRO A 62 -3.19 -8.39 10.85
C PRO A 62 -2.56 -9.56 11.62
N HIS A 63 -3.16 -9.92 12.75
CA HIS A 63 -2.73 -11.07 13.54
C HIS A 63 -2.94 -12.36 12.76
N ARG A 64 -1.87 -13.12 12.57
CA ARG A 64 -1.91 -14.46 11.95
C ARG A 64 -2.07 -15.53 13.01
N ARG A 65 -2.78 -16.60 12.65
CA ARG A 65 -2.83 -17.84 13.42
C ARG A 65 -1.44 -18.49 13.37
N GLN A 66 -0.95 -18.97 14.51
CA GLN A 66 0.28 -19.76 14.56
C GLN A 66 0.00 -21.22 14.22
N PRO A 67 0.99 -21.97 13.69
CA PRO A 67 0.86 -23.41 13.48
C PRO A 67 0.45 -24.10 14.79
N GLY A 68 -0.64 -24.87 14.77
CA GLY A 68 -1.17 -25.56 15.96
C GLY A 68 -2.18 -24.77 16.80
N GLN A 69 -2.45 -23.49 16.46
CA GLN A 69 -3.46 -22.69 17.14
C GLN A 69 -4.80 -22.72 16.38
N ALA A 70 -5.83 -23.33 16.97
CA ALA A 70 -7.14 -23.50 16.34
C ALA A 70 -7.88 -22.17 16.15
N GLU A 71 -7.88 -21.31 17.17
CA GLU A 71 -8.62 -20.04 17.17
C GLU A 71 -7.77 -18.87 17.70
N LEU A 72 -8.04 -17.68 17.18
CA LEU A 72 -7.48 -16.44 17.72
C LEU A 72 -8.36 -15.98 18.88
N PRO A 73 -7.78 -15.44 19.97
CA PRO A 73 -8.55 -14.74 20.98
C PRO A 73 -9.50 -13.69 20.38
N ALA A 74 -10.72 -13.57 20.90
CA ALA A 74 -11.77 -12.72 20.35
C ALA A 74 -11.32 -11.26 20.08
N TRP A 75 -10.50 -10.69 20.98
CA TRP A 75 -9.96 -9.33 20.80
C TRP A 75 -9.01 -9.21 19.59
N LYS A 76 -8.26 -10.26 19.23
CA LYS A 76 -7.43 -10.29 18.02
C LYS A 76 -8.28 -10.44 16.76
N GLU A 77 -9.38 -11.18 16.84
CA GLU A 77 -10.33 -11.30 15.73
C GLU A 77 -11.06 -9.98 15.46
N GLU A 78 -11.46 -9.27 16.50
CA GLU A 78 -12.05 -7.94 16.40
C GLU A 78 -11.06 -6.93 15.81
N HIS A 79 -9.81 -6.93 16.27
CA HIS A 79 -8.75 -6.12 15.66
C HIS A 79 -8.55 -6.45 14.17
N ASN A 80 -8.53 -7.74 13.81
CA ASN A 80 -8.44 -8.18 12.42
C ASN A 80 -9.67 -7.77 11.59
N LYS A 81 -10.87 -7.68 12.19
CA LYS A 81 -12.07 -7.20 11.51
C LYS A 81 -11.95 -5.71 11.18
N SER A 82 -11.51 -4.90 12.14
CA SER A 82 -11.20 -3.48 11.91
C SER A 82 -10.13 -3.30 10.82
N HIS A 83 -9.04 -4.07 10.91
CA HIS A 83 -7.96 -4.08 9.91
C HIS A 83 -8.49 -4.42 8.50
N LYS A 84 -9.33 -5.46 8.38
CA LYS A 84 -9.97 -5.84 7.10
C LYS A 84 -10.84 -4.73 6.53
N GLN A 85 -11.57 -3.98 7.35
CA GLN A 85 -12.40 -2.86 6.88
C GLN A 85 -11.55 -1.73 6.31
N VAL A 86 -10.48 -1.35 7.00
CA VAL A 86 -9.52 -0.34 6.51
C VAL A 86 -8.88 -0.81 5.21
N ARG A 87 -8.43 -2.07 5.17
CA ARG A 87 -7.82 -2.67 3.98
C ARG A 87 -8.78 -2.71 2.79
N ALA A 88 -10.04 -3.07 3.00
CA ALA A 88 -11.04 -3.09 1.93
C ALA A 88 -11.29 -1.69 1.32
N ARG A 89 -11.27 -0.64 2.15
CA ARG A 89 -11.36 0.76 1.67
C ARG A 89 -10.13 1.12 0.82
N VAL A 90 -8.94 0.81 1.32
CA VAL A 90 -7.66 1.05 0.64
C VAL A 90 -7.57 0.29 -0.70
N GLU A 91 -7.90 -0.99 -0.71
CA GLU A 91 -7.91 -1.82 -1.92
C GLU A 91 -8.90 -1.31 -2.97
N ARG A 92 -10.07 -0.81 -2.54
CA ARG A 92 -11.06 -0.20 -3.45
C ARG A 92 -10.49 1.06 -4.12
N VAL A 93 -9.76 1.88 -3.38
CA VAL A 93 -9.07 3.06 -3.93
C VAL A 93 -7.99 2.63 -4.92
N PHE A 94 -7.15 1.65 -4.57
CA PHE A 94 -6.15 1.11 -5.50
C PHE A 94 -6.77 0.49 -6.75
N ALA A 95 -7.90 -0.22 -6.63
CA ALA A 95 -8.60 -0.79 -7.77
C ALA A 95 -9.07 0.31 -8.73
N ARG A 96 -9.66 1.40 -8.20
CA ARG A 96 -10.05 2.56 -9.00
C ARG A 96 -8.85 3.21 -9.69
N MET A 97 -7.74 3.42 -8.98
CA MET A 97 -6.53 4.00 -9.56
C MET A 97 -5.92 3.11 -10.66
N LYS A 98 -6.00 1.77 -10.52
CA LYS A 98 -5.55 0.81 -11.54
C LYS A 98 -6.37 0.86 -12.84
N THR A 99 -7.58 1.41 -12.82
CA THR A 99 -8.44 1.56 -14.01
C THR A 99 -7.96 2.68 -14.95
N TRP A 100 -7.11 3.59 -14.48
CA TRP A 100 -6.69 4.76 -15.26
C TRP A 100 -5.80 4.33 -16.42
N LYS A 101 -6.16 4.77 -17.64
CA LYS A 101 -5.46 4.43 -18.89
C LYS A 101 -3.96 4.74 -18.84
N VAL A 102 -3.56 5.77 -18.09
CA VAL A 102 -2.14 6.16 -17.95
C VAL A 102 -1.25 5.04 -17.38
N LEU A 103 -1.77 4.15 -16.52
CA LEU A 103 -1.00 2.98 -16.05
C LEU A 103 -0.87 1.88 -17.09
N ARG A 104 -1.82 1.80 -18.01
CA ARG A 104 -1.75 0.90 -19.16
C ARG A 104 -0.66 1.35 -20.12
N ASP A 105 -0.53 2.66 -20.33
CA ASP A 105 0.37 3.24 -21.33
C ASP A 105 1.81 3.39 -20.81
N CYS A 106 2.01 3.64 -19.50
CA CYS A 106 3.35 3.80 -18.92
C CYS A 106 4.11 2.48 -18.67
N ARG A 107 3.62 1.34 -19.15
CA ARG A 107 4.09 -0.01 -18.76
C ARG A 107 5.50 -0.37 -19.27
N PHE A 108 6.20 0.49 -20.02
CA PHE A 108 7.41 0.07 -20.76
C PHE A 108 8.72 0.83 -20.58
N ARG A 109 8.86 1.95 -19.84
CA ARG A 109 10.19 2.61 -19.73
C ARG A 109 10.51 3.30 -18.40
N GLY A 110 11.64 2.90 -17.80
CA GLY A 110 12.38 3.66 -16.77
C GLY A 110 11.56 4.12 -15.55
N ASP A 111 11.82 5.35 -15.10
CA ASP A 111 11.10 6.01 -14.00
C ASP A 111 9.69 6.51 -14.38
N GLY A 112 9.25 6.27 -15.63
CA GLY A 112 7.93 6.68 -16.11
C GLY A 112 6.77 6.12 -15.28
N VAL A 113 6.96 4.94 -14.68
CA VAL A 113 5.97 4.36 -13.75
C VAL A 113 5.85 5.21 -12.48
N HIS A 114 6.96 5.68 -11.91
CA HIS A 114 6.94 6.49 -10.69
C HIS A 114 6.25 7.85 -10.95
N HIS A 115 6.58 8.52 -12.05
CA HIS A 115 5.94 9.78 -12.43
C HIS A 115 4.45 9.61 -12.74
N ALA A 116 4.05 8.55 -13.44
CA ALA A 116 2.64 8.25 -13.68
C ALA A 116 1.90 8.00 -12.36
N MET A 117 2.50 7.26 -11.43
CA MET A 117 1.91 7.01 -10.12
C MET A 117 1.75 8.29 -9.29
N LEU A 118 2.71 9.21 -9.34
CA LEU A 118 2.59 10.54 -8.72
C LEU A 118 1.45 11.35 -9.35
N GLY A 119 1.35 11.34 -10.69
CA GLY A 119 0.28 12.03 -11.41
C GLY A 119 -1.11 11.51 -11.03
N ILE A 120 -1.30 10.18 -10.99
CA ILE A 120 -2.56 9.57 -10.57
C ILE A 120 -2.89 9.88 -9.12
N ALA A 121 -1.90 9.80 -8.23
CA ALA A 121 -2.09 10.14 -6.82
C ALA A 121 -2.58 11.59 -6.67
N ARG A 122 -1.98 12.53 -7.40
CA ARG A 122 -2.40 13.93 -7.41
C ARG A 122 -3.81 14.12 -7.95
N MET A 123 -4.15 13.49 -9.07
CA MET A 123 -5.49 13.57 -9.66
C MET A 123 -6.56 12.94 -8.74
N HIS A 124 -6.25 11.81 -8.12
CA HIS A 124 -7.13 11.16 -7.15
C HIS A 124 -7.38 12.06 -5.94
N ASN A 125 -6.33 12.68 -5.40
CA ASN A 125 -6.47 13.60 -4.26
C ASN A 125 -7.33 14.84 -4.64
N LEU A 126 -7.12 15.41 -5.83
CA LEU A 126 -7.93 16.52 -6.32
C LEU A 126 -9.41 16.14 -6.50
N ALA A 127 -9.69 14.94 -7.02
CA ALA A 127 -11.06 14.45 -7.19
C ALA A 127 -11.81 14.18 -5.88
N LEU A 128 -11.11 14.09 -4.74
CA LEU A 128 -11.71 13.92 -3.40
C LEU A 128 -11.78 15.23 -2.60
N ALA A 129 -10.90 16.20 -2.90
CA ALA A 129 -10.84 17.50 -2.23
C ALA A 129 -11.66 18.60 -2.93
N GLY A 130 -12.24 18.30 -4.10
CA GLY A 130 -13.13 19.17 -4.86
C GLY A 130 -14.60 18.95 -4.55
#